data_AF-A0A1E3X926-F1
#
_entry.id   AF-A0A1E3X926-F1
#
_cell.length_a   1.000
_cell.length_b   1.000
_cell.length_c   1.000
_cell.angle_alpha   90.00
_cell.angle_beta   90.00
_cell.angle_gamma   90.00
#
_symmetry.space_group_name_H-M   'P 1'
#
loop_
_entity.id
_entity.type
_entity.pdbx_description
1 polymer ?
#
loop_
_entity_poly.entity_id
_entity_poly.type
_entity_poly.pdbx_seq_one_letter_code
_entity_poly.pdbx_strand_id
1 'polypeptide(L)'
;MTKIETKKIPYRITPYHLEIRSLHDNRLEIYSPISLLVEEDEVQVVAYAPDLEIYGFGHDLVEVLEDLRKSIVDMYYDLDRDKDRLGVDLKKIWYYLSSITRQK
;
A
#
# COMPACT_ATOMS: atom_id res chain seq x y z
N MET A 1 -16.09 22.51 -41.19
CA MET A 1 -16.33 21.82 -39.90
C MET A 1 -15.12 22.10 -39.02
N THR A 2 -15.28 22.97 -38.02
CA THR A 2 -14.19 23.41 -37.13
C THR A 2 -13.97 22.36 -36.05
N LYS A 3 -12.77 21.77 -35.98
CA LYS A 3 -12.36 20.91 -34.87
C LYS A 3 -12.23 21.78 -33.62
N ILE A 4 -13.00 21.44 -32.58
CA ILE A 4 -12.83 22.01 -31.25
C ILE A 4 -11.72 21.20 -30.59
N GLU A 5 -10.52 21.75 -30.53
CA GLU A 5 -9.47 21.22 -29.66
C GLU A 5 -9.85 21.53 -28.21
N THR A 6 -10.36 20.53 -27.51
CA THR A 6 -10.50 20.59 -26.06
C THR A 6 -9.10 20.61 -25.46
N LYS A 7 -8.67 21.79 -24.99
CA LYS A 7 -7.48 21.91 -24.12
C LYS A 7 -7.72 21.03 -22.89
N LYS A 8 -7.09 19.85 -22.84
CA LYS A 8 -6.93 19.09 -21.59
C LYS A 8 -6.13 19.99 -20.64
N ILE A 9 -6.78 20.48 -19.59
CA ILE A 9 -6.11 21.13 -18.47
C ILE A 9 -5.25 20.03 -17.84
N PRO A 10 -3.94 20.22 -17.63
CA PRO A 10 -3.13 19.19 -16.98
C PRO A 10 -3.64 19.02 -15.55
N TYR A 11 -4.27 17.89 -15.27
CA TYR A 11 -4.65 17.51 -13.92
C TYR A 11 -3.37 17.48 -13.08
N ARG A 12 -3.30 18.34 -12.05
CA ARG A 12 -2.27 18.22 -11.02
C ARG A 12 -2.67 17.07 -10.13
N ILE A 13 -2.05 15.91 -10.33
CA ILE A 13 -2.04 14.82 -9.35
C ILE A 13 -1.37 15.41 -8.10
N THR A 14 -2.16 15.63 -7.05
CA THR A 14 -1.64 16.04 -5.76
C THR A 14 -1.71 14.81 -4.87
N PRO A 15 -0.56 14.19 -4.54
CA PRO A 15 -0.54 13.06 -3.63
C PRO A 15 -1.18 13.45 -2.31
N TYR A 16 -1.93 12.53 -1.70
CA TYR A 16 -2.52 12.73 -0.39
C TYR A 16 -2.17 11.58 0.55
N HIS A 17 -2.24 11.86 1.85
CA HIS A 17 -1.90 10.88 2.88
C HIS A 17 -3.15 10.14 3.36
N LEU A 18 -2.99 8.84 3.57
CA LEU A 18 -4.01 7.99 4.19
C LEU A 18 -3.35 7.02 5.18
N GLU A 19 -4.13 6.44 6.08
CA GLU A 19 -3.67 5.42 7.00
C GLU A 19 -4.49 4.14 6.87
N ILE A 20 -3.82 2.98 6.87
CA ILE A 20 -4.45 1.68 7.11
C ILE A 20 -4.36 1.35 8.59
N ARG A 21 -5.51 1.05 9.21
CA ARG A 21 -5.62 0.66 10.64
C ARG A 21 -6.08 -0.77 10.84
N SER A 22 -6.33 -1.51 9.76
CA SER A 22 -6.79 -2.91 9.81
C SER A 22 -6.35 -3.61 8.52
N LEU A 23 -6.03 -4.90 8.58
CA LEU A 23 -5.73 -5.68 7.38
C LEU A 23 -6.94 -6.38 6.78
N HIS A 24 -8.11 -6.29 7.43
CA HIS A 24 -9.27 -7.11 7.08
C HIS A 24 -8.98 -8.63 7.06
N ASP A 25 -7.88 -9.07 7.69
CA ASP A 25 -7.49 -10.46 7.80
C ASP A 25 -7.88 -11.03 9.18
N ASN A 26 -8.27 -12.29 9.24
CA ASN A 26 -8.73 -12.96 10.46
C ASN A 26 -7.61 -13.55 11.31
N ARG A 27 -6.37 -13.56 10.81
CA ARG A 27 -5.18 -14.12 11.46
C ARG A 27 -4.21 -13.04 11.93
N LEU A 28 -4.22 -11.87 11.30
CA LEU A 28 -3.31 -10.77 11.58
C LEU A 28 -4.05 -9.49 11.98
N GLU A 29 -3.53 -8.77 12.96
CA GLU A 29 -4.01 -7.44 13.33
C GLU A 29 -2.86 -6.41 13.34
N ILE A 30 -3.21 -5.15 13.07
CA ILE A 30 -2.33 -4.00 13.18
C ILE A 30 -2.66 -3.26 14.49
N TYR A 31 -1.64 -2.86 15.25
CA TYR A 31 -1.80 -2.01 16.43
C TYR A 31 -1.15 -0.62 16.30
N SER A 32 -0.42 -0.37 15.20
CA SER A 32 0.06 0.95 14.81
C SER A 32 -0.29 1.24 13.36
N PRO A 33 -0.94 2.38 13.02
CA PRO A 33 -1.35 2.67 11.64
C PRO A 33 -0.20 2.62 10.64
N ILE A 34 -0.47 2.12 9.44
CA ILE A 34 0.47 2.14 8.30
C ILE A 34 0.16 3.38 7.48
N SER A 35 1.15 4.26 7.34
CA SER A 35 1.03 5.49 6.56
C SER A 35 1.17 5.22 5.07
N LEU A 36 0.30 5.84 4.27
CA LEU A 36 0.26 5.71 2.82
C LEU A 36 0.44 7.07 2.14
N LEU A 37 1.05 7.02 0.96
CA LEU A 37 0.98 8.06 -0.06
C LEU A 37 0.08 7.56 -1.18
N VAL A 38 -0.98 8.30 -1.49
CA VAL A 38 -1.95 7.93 -2.52
C VAL A 38 -1.87 8.93 -3.67
N GLU A 39 -1.76 8.41 -4.88
CA GLU A 39 -1.80 9.14 -6.14
C GLU A 39 -2.95 8.60 -7.00
N GLU A 40 -3.70 9.49 -7.61
CA GLU A 40 -4.85 9.14 -8.46
C GLU A 40 -4.81 9.96 -9.75
N ASP A 41 -5.01 9.29 -10.88
CA ASP A 41 -5.15 9.90 -12.20
C ASP A 41 -6.46 9.47 -12.89
N GLU A 42 -6.65 9.82 -14.17
CA GLU A 42 -7.88 9.50 -14.92
C GLU A 42 -8.09 7.98 -15.14
N VAL A 43 -7.08 7.15 -14.86
CA VAL A 43 -7.02 5.72 -15.23
C VAL A 43 -6.91 4.82 -14.01
N GLN A 44 -6.19 5.24 -12.97
CA GLN A 44 -5.89 4.40 -11.81
C GLN A 44 -5.62 5.20 -10.53
N VAL A 45 -5.77 4.49 -9.42
CA VAL A 45 -5.29 4.88 -8.09
C VAL A 45 -4.08 3.99 -7.74
N VAL A 46 -3.07 4.60 -7.14
CA VAL A 46 -1.88 3.91 -6.62
C VAL A 46 -1.68 4.34 -5.17
N ALA A 47 -1.54 3.37 -4.27
CA ALA A 47 -1.09 3.64 -2.91
C ALA A 47 0.30 3.06 -2.69
N TYR A 48 1.17 3.83 -2.05
CA TYR A 48 2.51 3.41 -1.64
C TYR A 48 2.61 3.46 -0.12
N ALA A 49 3.08 2.38 0.50
CA ALA A 49 3.42 2.32 1.92
C ALA A 49 4.95 2.42 2.08
N PRO A 50 5.50 3.61 2.38
CA PRO A 50 6.95 3.84 2.32
C PRO A 50 7.76 2.96 3.26
N ASP A 51 7.28 2.75 4.48
CA ASP A 51 7.97 1.95 5.50
C ASP A 51 8.04 0.45 5.16
N LEU A 52 7.16 -0.01 4.26
CA LEU A 52 7.09 -1.40 3.80
C LEU A 52 7.61 -1.58 2.37
N GLU A 53 7.92 -0.49 1.68
CA GLU A 53 8.33 -0.47 0.27
C GLU A 53 7.37 -1.23 -0.66
N ILE A 54 6.06 -1.18 -0.38
CA ILE A 54 5.03 -1.86 -1.18
C ILE A 54 4.03 -0.89 -1.83
N TYR A 55 3.45 -1.35 -2.92
CA TYR A 55 2.44 -0.65 -3.69
C TYR A 55 1.14 -1.45 -3.74
N GLY A 56 0.03 -0.75 -3.82
CA GLY A 56 -1.29 -1.28 -4.13
C GLY A 56 -1.86 -0.55 -5.33
N PHE A 57 -2.60 -1.27 -6.18
CA PHE A 57 -3.12 -0.77 -7.45
C PHE A 57 -4.61 -1.07 -7.61
N GLY A 58 -5.34 -0.18 -8.29
CA GLY A 58 -6.77 -0.34 -8.52
C GLY A 58 -7.36 0.83 -9.30
N HIS A 59 -8.62 0.69 -9.71
CA HIS A 59 -9.37 1.75 -10.41
C HIS A 59 -9.97 2.77 -9.45
N ASP A 60 -10.08 2.41 -8.18
CA ASP A 60 -10.57 3.28 -7.12
C ASP A 60 -9.82 3.01 -5.80
N LEU A 61 -10.11 3.85 -4.80
CA LEU A 61 -9.49 3.75 -3.48
C LEU A 61 -9.82 2.43 -2.76
N VAL A 62 -11.01 1.85 -2.99
CA VAL A 62 -11.39 0.59 -2.33
C VAL A 62 -10.55 -0.55 -2.87
N GLU A 63 -10.43 -0.67 -4.20
CA GLU A 63 -9.60 -1.68 -4.85
C GLU A 63 -8.14 -1.59 -4.40
N VAL A 64 -7.58 -0.37 -4.41
CA VAL A 64 -6.20 -0.13 -3.96
C VAL A 64 -5.96 -0.54 -2.51
N LEU A 65 -6.89 -0.21 -1.62
CA LEU A 65 -6.72 -0.53 -0.20
C LEU A 65 -6.87 -2.03 0.06
N GLU A 66 -7.73 -2.73 -0.67
CA GLU A 66 -7.85 -4.19 -0.55
C GLU A 66 -6.63 -4.92 -1.13
N ASP A 67 -6.13 -4.47 -2.28
CA ASP A 67 -4.89 -4.99 -2.88
C ASP A 67 -3.71 -4.81 -1.92
N LEU A 68 -3.53 -3.59 -1.40
CA LEU A 68 -2.45 -3.28 -0.47
C LEU A 68 -2.54 -4.09 0.83
N ARG A 69 -3.75 -4.25 1.40
CA ARG A 69 -3.95 -5.08 2.60
C ARG A 69 -3.53 -6.53 2.35
N LYS A 70 -3.91 -7.09 1.21
CA LYS A 70 -3.52 -8.44 0.81
C LYS A 70 -2.00 -8.55 0.68
N SER A 71 -1.36 -7.61 0.00
CA SER A 71 0.10 -7.58 -0.15
C SER A 71 0.83 -7.49 1.19
N ILE A 72 0.31 -6.71 2.16
CA ILE A 72 0.90 -6.63 3.52
C ILE A 72 0.79 -7.98 4.24
N VAL A 73 -0.37 -8.64 4.14
CA VAL A 73 -0.59 -9.96 4.76
C VAL A 73 0.34 -11.01 4.13
N ASP A 74 0.42 -11.06 2.81
CA ASP A 74 1.29 -12.00 2.09
C ASP A 74 2.76 -11.75 2.44
N MET A 75 3.20 -10.48 2.45
CA MET A 75 4.54 -10.08 2.88
C MET A 75 4.85 -10.52 4.31
N TYR A 76 3.91 -10.35 5.25
CA TYR A 76 4.10 -10.78 6.64
C TYR A 76 4.45 -12.27 6.70
N TYR A 77 3.65 -13.11 6.04
CA TYR A 77 3.84 -14.56 6.11
C TYR A 77 5.06 -15.03 5.34
N ASP A 78 5.39 -14.40 4.22
CA ASP A 78 6.62 -14.69 3.49
C ASP A 78 7.87 -14.33 4.31
N LEU A 79 7.88 -13.16 4.97
CA LEU A 79 9.00 -12.75 5.81
C LEU A 79 9.10 -13.57 7.09
N ASP A 80 7.98 -13.93 7.74
CA ASP A 80 8.00 -14.76 8.96
C ASP A 80 8.54 -16.17 8.67
N ARG A 81 8.15 -16.76 7.53
CA ARG A 81 8.62 -18.08 7.10
C ARG A 81 10.14 -18.12 6.94
N ASP A 82 10.72 -17.04 6.41
CA ASP A 82 12.14 -16.97 6.03
C ASP A 82 12.99 -16.09 6.96
N LYS A 83 12.45 -15.65 8.11
CA LYS A 83 13.02 -14.61 9.00
C LYS A 83 14.49 -14.80 9.39
N ASP A 84 14.92 -16.05 9.60
CA ASP A 84 16.29 -16.38 9.99
C ASP A 84 17.30 -16.25 8.83
N ARG A 85 16.81 -16.21 7.59
CA ARG A 85 17.60 -16.21 6.35
C ARG A 85 17.49 -14.91 5.54
N LEU A 86 16.71 -13.95 6.03
CA LEU A 86 16.52 -12.67 5.35
C LEU A 86 17.83 -11.89 5.19
N GLY A 87 17.99 -11.26 4.03
CA GLY A 87 19.00 -10.24 3.79
C GLY A 87 18.76 -8.98 4.64
N VAL A 88 19.75 -8.09 4.68
CA VAL A 88 19.73 -6.90 5.57
C VAL A 88 18.48 -6.04 5.36
N ASP A 89 18.07 -5.78 4.12
CA ASP A 89 16.95 -4.88 3.84
C ASP A 89 15.60 -5.53 4.19
N LEU A 90 15.40 -6.80 3.82
CA LEU A 90 14.20 -7.55 4.21
C LEU A 90 14.10 -7.72 5.73
N LYS A 91 15.22 -7.81 6.46
CA LYS A 91 15.21 -7.79 7.93
C LYS A 91 14.66 -6.49 8.49
N LYS A 92 14.96 -5.34 7.88
CA LYS A 92 14.42 -4.05 8.33
C LYS A 92 12.90 -4.01 8.14
N ILE A 93 12.42 -4.43 6.96
CA ILE A 93 10.99 -4.52 6.67
C ILE A 93 10.32 -5.49 7.65
N TRP A 94 10.92 -6.66 7.89
CA TRP A 94 10.41 -7.62 8.87
C TRP A 94 10.34 -7.04 10.28
N TYR A 95 11.38 -6.37 10.75
CA TYR A 95 11.38 -5.75 12.08
C TYR A 95 10.32 -4.67 12.20
N TYR A 96 10.15 -3.82 11.18
CA TYR A 96 9.09 -2.83 11.17
C TYR A 96 7.72 -3.52 11.19
N LEU A 97 7.45 -4.41 10.23
CA LEU A 97 6.14 -5.06 10.07
C LEU A 97 5.75 -5.87 11.32
N SER A 98 6.67 -6.63 11.90
CA SER A 98 6.43 -7.37 13.15
C SER A 98 6.30 -6.46 14.38
N SER A 99 6.85 -5.23 14.35
CA SER A 99 6.67 -4.23 15.41
C SER A 99 5.37 -3.43 15.34
N ILE A 100 4.57 -3.61 14.28
CA ILE A 100 3.26 -2.96 14.12
C ILE A 100 2.10 -3.94 13.96
N THR A 101 2.42 -5.24 13.76
CA THR A 101 1.44 -6.31 13.60
C THR A 101 1.62 -7.42 14.65
N ARG A 102 0.53 -8.13 14.95
CA ARG A 102 0.56 -9.36 15.75
C ARG A 102 -0.45 -10.37 15.21
N GLN A 103 -0.15 -11.64 15.41
CA GLN A 103 -1.11 -12.71 15.16
C GLN A 103 -2.23 -12.66 16.20
N LYS A 104 -3.46 -12.95 15.77
CA LYS A 104 -4.66 -13.00 16.61
C LYS A 104 -4.75 -14.33 17.37
#